data_AF-H8XPG0-F1
#
_entry.id   AF-H8XPG0-F1
#
_cell.length_a   1.000
_cell.length_b   1.000
_cell.length_c   1.000
_cell.angle_alpha   90.00
_cell.angle_beta   90.00
_cell.angle_gamma   90.00
#
_symmetry.space_group_name_H-M   'P 1'
#
loop_
_entity.id
_entity.type
_entity.pdbx_description
1 polymer ?
#
loop_
_entity_poly.entity_id
_entity_poly.type
_entity_poly.pdbx_seq_one_letter_code
_entity_poly.pdbx_strand_id
1 'polypeptide(L)'
;MKKTIFLLFIIFFSNSIHSQSKIISSEKIFFLKEKYKWENDDILLINFFFPQENCFYNQYENLHKSLDWFENNIYSKIDLNQIKKINVFTDKFIAKNMIDNSTSFEDFNDFFKNDLLKDFQNCHAIIAINKKGYFEFKVGEYSEKDVKTIITKLKKL
;
A
#
# COMPACT_ATOMS: atom_id res chain seq x y z
N MET A 1 -12.51 64.91 14.14
CA MET A 1 -12.35 63.52 14.59
C MET A 1 -11.76 62.71 13.46
N LYS A 2 -10.54 62.18 13.65
CA LYS A 2 -9.73 61.51 12.62
C LYS A 2 -10.34 60.14 12.30
N LYS A 3 -10.62 59.88 11.02
CA LYS A 3 -11.04 58.56 10.52
C LYS A 3 -9.79 57.75 10.18
N THR A 4 -9.45 56.79 11.04
CA THR A 4 -8.38 55.84 10.76
C THR A 4 -9.00 54.65 10.01
N ILE A 5 -8.70 54.54 8.71
CA ILE A 5 -9.06 53.36 7.91
C ILE A 5 -7.96 52.33 8.13
N PHE A 6 -8.29 51.23 8.81
CA PHE A 6 -7.40 50.10 9.00
C PHE A 6 -7.58 49.15 7.80
N LEU A 7 -6.65 49.18 6.85
CA LEU A 7 -6.65 48.31 5.69
C LEU A 7 -5.87 47.03 6.05
N LEU A 8 -6.59 45.98 6.45
CA LEU A 8 -6.02 44.68 6.76
C LEU A 8 -5.75 43.92 5.46
N PHE A 9 -4.49 43.95 5.00
CA PHE A 9 -4.00 43.08 3.92
C PHE A 9 -3.92 41.64 4.45
N ILE A 10 -4.95 40.83 4.16
CA ILE A 10 -4.90 39.38 4.39
C ILE A 10 -4.09 38.77 3.25
N ILE A 11 -2.81 38.49 3.53
CA ILE A 11 -1.96 37.69 2.64
C ILE A 11 -2.45 36.25 2.74
N PHE A 12 -3.19 35.80 1.73
CA PHE A 12 -3.46 34.38 1.52
C PHE A 12 -2.13 33.69 1.14
N PHE A 13 -1.41 33.19 2.14
CA PHE A 13 -0.43 32.13 1.90
C PHE A 13 -1.19 30.89 1.45
N SER A 14 -1.34 30.75 0.13
CA SER A 14 -1.66 29.46 -0.47
C SER A 14 -0.47 28.55 -0.20
N ASN A 15 -0.55 27.76 0.86
CA ASN A 15 0.29 26.58 1.00
C ASN A 15 -0.07 25.65 -0.16
N SER A 16 0.63 25.83 -1.28
CA SER A 16 0.69 24.82 -2.31
C SER A 16 1.40 23.63 -1.66
N ILE A 17 0.62 22.70 -1.12
CA ILE A 17 1.12 21.38 -0.75
C ILE A 17 1.57 20.76 -2.07
N HIS A 18 2.85 20.95 -2.38
CA HIS A 18 3.48 20.29 -3.51
C HIS A 18 3.38 18.81 -3.21
N SER A 19 2.47 18.13 -3.90
CA SER A 19 2.28 16.68 -3.84
C SER A 19 3.55 16.04 -4.39
N GLN A 20 4.56 15.89 -3.54
CA GLN A 20 5.78 15.19 -3.87
C GLN A 20 5.36 13.75 -4.13
N SER A 21 5.39 13.33 -5.40
CA SER A 21 5.11 11.95 -5.77
C SER A 21 6.03 11.06 -4.95
N LYS A 22 5.47 10.21 -4.11
CA LYS A 22 6.27 9.31 -3.28
C LYS A 22 6.86 8.26 -4.22
N ILE A 23 8.17 8.34 -4.46
CA ILE A 23 8.92 7.43 -5.33
C ILE A 23 9.86 6.61 -4.47
N ILE A 24 9.89 5.30 -4.68
CA ILE A 24 10.84 4.37 -4.10
C ILE A 24 12.15 4.44 -4.91
N SER A 25 13.30 4.48 -4.23
CA SER A 25 14.60 4.53 -4.89
C SER A 25 14.88 3.27 -5.72
N SER A 26 15.76 3.36 -6.71
CA SER A 26 16.14 2.22 -7.57
C SER A 26 16.70 1.03 -6.78
N GLU A 27 17.49 1.29 -5.73
CA GLU A 27 18.01 0.26 -4.82
C GLU A 27 16.88 -0.49 -4.12
N LYS A 28 15.90 0.23 -3.58
CA LYS A 28 14.72 -0.37 -2.94
C LYS A 28 13.84 -1.10 -3.96
N ILE A 29 13.76 -0.62 -5.20
CA ILE A 29 13.09 -1.37 -6.28
C ILE A 29 13.81 -2.69 -6.55
N PHE A 30 15.13 -2.70 -6.66
CA PHE A 30 15.90 -3.93 -6.84
C PHE A 30 15.65 -4.92 -5.71
N PHE A 31 15.70 -4.45 -4.45
CA PHE A 31 15.33 -5.25 -3.29
C PHE A 31 13.92 -5.88 -3.43
N LEU A 32 12.93 -5.09 -3.84
CA LEU A 32 11.57 -5.58 -4.04
C LEU A 32 11.49 -6.66 -5.12
N LYS A 33 12.19 -6.49 -6.24
CA LYS A 33 12.23 -7.47 -7.33
C LYS A 33 12.81 -8.79 -6.86
N GLU A 34 13.94 -8.75 -6.16
CA GLU A 34 14.61 -9.96 -5.66
C GLU A 34 13.80 -10.68 -4.58
N LYS A 35 13.35 -9.95 -3.56
CA LYS A 35 12.71 -10.56 -2.38
C LYS A 35 11.29 -11.05 -2.64
N TYR A 36 10.55 -10.34 -3.49
CA TYR A 36 9.14 -10.64 -3.77
C TYR A 36 8.92 -11.24 -5.17
N LYS A 37 10.00 -11.64 -5.86
CA LYS A 37 9.97 -12.27 -7.19
C LYS A 37 9.17 -11.45 -8.20
N TRP A 38 9.38 -10.14 -8.18
CA TRP A 38 8.68 -9.18 -9.03
C TRP A 38 9.56 -8.78 -10.23
N GLU A 39 9.60 -9.62 -11.24
CA GLU A 39 10.54 -9.46 -12.36
C GLU A 39 9.88 -8.84 -13.61
N ASN A 40 8.83 -9.49 -14.11
CA ASN A 40 8.27 -9.21 -15.44
C ASN A 40 7.01 -8.34 -15.41
N ASP A 41 6.28 -8.31 -14.29
CA ASP A 41 5.02 -7.57 -14.15
C ASP A 41 5.22 -6.06 -13.97
N ASP A 42 4.38 -5.23 -14.58
CA ASP A 42 4.47 -3.77 -14.52
C ASP A 42 4.17 -3.18 -13.15
N ILE A 43 3.31 -3.84 -12.38
CA ILE A 43 2.89 -3.41 -11.04
C ILE A 43 3.05 -4.57 -10.06
N LEU A 44 3.62 -4.27 -8.89
CA LEU A 44 3.52 -5.10 -7.69
C LEU A 44 2.33 -4.61 -6.87
N LEU A 45 1.35 -5.48 -6.65
CA LEU A 45 0.16 -5.24 -5.84
C LEU A 45 0.22 -6.11 -4.58
N ILE A 46 0.09 -5.50 -3.41
CA ILE A 46 0.39 -6.14 -2.13
C ILE A 46 -0.81 -6.02 -1.20
N ASN A 47 -1.37 -7.15 -0.81
CA ASN A 47 -2.24 -7.25 0.36
C ASN A 47 -1.35 -7.29 1.60
N PHE A 48 -1.23 -6.17 2.29
CA PHE A 48 -0.39 -6.05 3.46
C PHE A 48 -1.17 -6.34 4.73
N PHE A 49 -0.64 -7.21 5.58
CA PHE A 49 -1.17 -7.56 6.89
C PHE A 49 -0.24 -6.97 7.94
N PHE A 50 -0.76 -5.99 8.67
CA PHE A 50 -0.07 -5.36 9.80
C PHE A 50 0.15 -6.37 10.94
N PRO A 51 1.00 -6.05 11.92
CA PRO A 51 1.09 -6.84 13.14
C PRO A 51 -0.26 -7.02 13.83
N GLN A 52 -0.46 -8.14 14.51
CA GLN A 52 -1.68 -8.43 15.25
C GLN A 52 -1.94 -7.37 16.33
N GLU A 53 -0.92 -6.86 16.99
CA GLU A 53 -1.06 -5.81 18.01
C GLU A 53 -1.59 -4.48 17.47
N ASN A 54 -1.51 -4.26 16.15
CA ASN A 54 -2.02 -3.05 15.49
C ASN A 54 -3.50 -3.18 15.08
N CYS A 55 -4.11 -4.35 15.23
CA CYS A 55 -5.47 -4.63 14.79
C CYS A 55 -6.42 -4.80 15.98
N PHE A 56 -7.65 -4.30 15.84
CA PHE A 56 -8.69 -4.42 16.87
C PHE A 56 -9.39 -5.79 16.87
N TYR A 57 -9.09 -6.65 15.90
CA TYR A 57 -9.51 -8.04 15.80
C TYR A 57 -8.31 -8.91 15.43
N ASN A 58 -8.45 -10.25 15.49
CA ASN A 58 -7.39 -11.13 15.02
C ASN A 58 -7.49 -11.34 13.51
N GLN A 59 -6.83 -10.48 12.73
CA GLN A 59 -6.80 -10.57 11.27
C GLN A 59 -6.04 -11.79 10.72
N TYR A 60 -5.27 -12.47 11.59
CA TYR A 60 -4.59 -13.72 11.26
C TYR A 60 -5.46 -14.95 11.58
N GLU A 61 -6.60 -14.77 12.23
CA GLU A 61 -7.56 -15.85 12.44
C GLU A 61 -8.22 -16.23 11.11
N ASN A 62 -8.28 -17.53 10.81
CA ASN A 62 -8.87 -18.04 9.56
C ASN A 62 -8.29 -17.42 8.27
N LEU A 63 -6.99 -17.10 8.24
CA LEU A 63 -6.28 -16.52 7.08
C LEU A 63 -6.70 -17.07 5.71
N HIS A 64 -6.82 -18.39 5.56
CA HIS A 64 -7.28 -19.00 4.30
C HIS A 64 -8.62 -18.41 3.83
N LYS A 65 -9.61 -18.32 4.73
CA LYS A 65 -10.93 -17.76 4.42
C LYS A 65 -10.85 -16.27 4.08
N SER A 66 -10.00 -15.52 4.79
CA SER A 66 -9.81 -14.10 4.53
C SER A 66 -9.18 -13.86 3.16
N LEU A 67 -8.15 -14.65 2.80
CA LEU A 67 -7.53 -14.60 1.48
C LEU A 67 -8.51 -15.02 0.38
N ASP A 68 -9.26 -16.10 0.58
CA ASP A 68 -10.30 -16.54 -0.35
C ASP A 68 -11.38 -15.46 -0.53
N TRP A 69 -11.73 -14.73 0.54
CA TRP A 69 -12.68 -13.62 0.44
C TRP A 69 -12.12 -12.51 -0.44
N PHE A 70 -10.86 -12.11 -0.26
CA PHE A 70 -10.20 -11.12 -1.11
C PHE A 70 -10.19 -11.55 -2.57
N GLU A 71 -9.80 -12.80 -2.86
CA GLU A 71 -9.77 -13.35 -4.22
C GLU A 71 -11.14 -13.26 -4.89
N ASN A 72 -12.17 -13.73 -4.20
CA ASN A 72 -13.50 -13.88 -4.80
C ASN A 72 -14.31 -12.58 -4.83
N ASN A 73 -14.08 -11.64 -3.89
CA ASN A 73 -14.92 -10.44 -3.74
C ASN A 73 -14.23 -9.14 -4.17
N ILE A 74 -12.90 -9.07 -4.09
CA ILE A 74 -12.15 -7.87 -4.48
C ILE A 74 -11.50 -8.06 -5.84
N TYR A 75 -10.82 -9.19 -6.04
CA TYR A 75 -9.95 -9.38 -7.20
C TYR A 75 -10.63 -10.03 -8.40
N SER A 76 -11.77 -10.69 -8.21
CA SER A 76 -12.46 -11.48 -9.25
C SER A 76 -12.85 -10.70 -10.52
N LYS A 77 -13.00 -9.37 -10.43
CA LYS A 77 -13.35 -8.48 -11.56
C LYS A 77 -12.26 -7.47 -11.93
N ILE A 78 -11.04 -7.69 -11.43
CA ILE A 78 -9.89 -6.85 -11.73
C ILE A 78 -9.03 -7.57 -12.76
N ASP A 79 -8.71 -6.88 -13.86
CA ASP A 79 -7.71 -7.37 -14.79
C ASP A 79 -6.32 -7.27 -14.15
N LEU A 80 -5.78 -8.42 -13.76
CA LEU A 80 -4.46 -8.56 -13.14
C LEU A 80 -3.36 -8.93 -14.15
N ASN A 81 -3.62 -8.82 -15.45
CA ASN A 81 -2.57 -8.97 -16.46
C ASN A 81 -1.45 -7.94 -16.23
N GLN A 82 -0.19 -8.41 -16.24
CA GLN A 82 1.01 -7.62 -15.91
C GLN A 82 1.01 -7.05 -14.48
N ILE A 83 0.28 -7.67 -13.55
CA ILE A 83 0.27 -7.30 -12.14
C ILE A 83 0.67 -8.50 -11.30
N LYS A 84 1.82 -8.40 -10.63
CA LYS A 84 2.23 -9.35 -9.60
C LYS A 84 1.45 -9.03 -8.34
N LYS A 85 0.41 -9.82 -8.05
CA LYS A 85 -0.31 -9.72 -6.78
C LYS A 85 0.30 -10.67 -5.75
N ILE A 86 0.55 -10.17 -4.55
CA ILE A 86 1.07 -10.94 -3.42
C ILE A 86 0.40 -10.56 -2.10
N ASN A 87 0.51 -11.43 -1.11
CA ASN A 87 0.22 -11.15 0.28
C ASN A 87 1.53 -10.99 1.04
N VAL A 88 1.59 -9.99 1.94
CA VAL A 88 2.77 -9.75 2.78
C VAL A 88 2.33 -9.64 4.23
N PHE A 89 2.95 -10.47 5.07
CA PHE A 89 2.60 -10.61 6.48
C PHE A 89 3.72 -10.08 7.37
N THR A 90 3.38 -9.20 8.31
CA THR A 90 4.35 -8.74 9.30
C THR A 90 4.66 -9.83 10.33
N ASP A 91 3.63 -10.56 10.80
CA ASP A 91 3.82 -11.62 11.80
C ASP A 91 4.06 -12.99 11.17
N LYS A 92 5.29 -13.21 10.70
CA LYS A 92 5.66 -14.44 9.99
C LYS A 92 5.44 -15.74 10.78
N PHE A 93 5.56 -15.69 12.11
CA PHE A 93 5.39 -16.89 12.95
C PHE A 93 3.92 -17.32 12.98
N ILE A 94 3.01 -16.34 13.00
CA ILE A 94 1.57 -16.57 12.98
C ILE A 94 1.14 -17.00 11.56
N ALA A 95 1.64 -16.31 10.54
CA ALA A 95 1.34 -16.58 9.13
C ALA A 95 2.16 -17.72 8.50
N LYS A 96 2.97 -18.47 9.28
CA LYS A 96 3.96 -19.42 8.75
C LYS A 96 3.40 -20.41 7.74
N ASN A 97 2.19 -20.91 7.97
CA ASN A 97 1.54 -21.90 7.10
C ASN A 97 0.98 -21.29 5.79
N MET A 98 0.89 -19.97 5.71
CA MET A 98 0.45 -19.23 4.52
C MET A 98 1.62 -18.79 3.64
N ILE A 99 2.81 -18.64 4.22
CA ILE A 99 3.99 -18.15 3.51
C ILE A 99 4.54 -19.25 2.60
N ASP A 100 4.45 -19.03 1.29
CA ASP A 100 4.89 -19.95 0.23
C ASP A 100 6.07 -19.41 -0.59
N ASN A 101 6.49 -18.16 -0.33
CA ASN A 101 7.51 -17.44 -1.08
C ASN A 101 7.25 -17.37 -2.60
N SER A 102 5.98 -17.38 -3.01
CA SER A 102 5.54 -17.28 -4.41
C SER A 102 4.42 -16.25 -4.56
N THR A 103 3.38 -16.39 -3.75
CA THR A 103 2.23 -15.49 -3.68
C THR A 103 2.08 -14.86 -2.31
N SER A 104 2.73 -15.42 -1.29
CA SER A 104 2.60 -15.04 0.11
C SER A 104 3.97 -15.02 0.78
N PHE A 105 4.32 -13.88 1.37
CA PHE A 105 5.68 -13.58 1.87
C PHE A 105 5.64 -12.97 3.27
N GLU A 106 6.75 -13.05 4.01
CA GLU A 106 6.96 -12.17 5.17
C GLU A 106 7.28 -10.74 4.69
N ASP A 107 7.06 -9.73 5.54
CA ASP A 107 7.61 -8.39 5.32
C ASP A 107 9.11 -8.39 5.57
N PHE A 108 9.90 -8.66 4.53
CA PHE A 108 11.35 -8.76 4.66
C PHE A 108 11.95 -7.46 5.19
N ASN A 109 12.71 -7.58 6.28
CA ASN A 109 13.33 -6.47 7.00
C ASN A 109 12.34 -5.39 7.46
N ASP A 110 11.07 -5.76 7.66
CA ASP A 110 9.97 -4.83 7.99
C ASP A 110 9.89 -3.65 6.98
N PHE A 111 10.21 -3.91 5.71
CA PHE A 111 10.33 -2.88 4.68
C PHE A 111 9.04 -2.08 4.53
N PHE A 112 7.91 -2.76 4.32
CA PHE A 112 6.64 -2.06 4.12
C PHE A 112 6.18 -1.37 5.40
N LYS A 113 6.27 -2.07 6.54
CA LYS A 113 5.92 -1.52 7.84
C LYS A 113 6.70 -0.25 8.15
N ASN A 114 8.02 -0.25 8.00
CA ASN A 114 8.89 0.83 8.49
C ASN A 114 9.16 1.93 7.46
N ASP A 115 9.17 1.61 6.16
CA ASP A 115 9.49 2.61 5.13
C ASP A 115 8.24 3.25 4.52
N LEU A 116 7.14 2.50 4.41
CA LEU A 116 5.95 2.93 3.67
C LEU A 116 4.77 3.23 4.59
N LEU A 117 4.62 2.45 5.67
CA LEU A 117 3.43 2.45 6.53
C LEU A 117 3.72 2.81 7.99
N LYS A 118 4.89 3.41 8.29
CA LYS A 118 5.42 3.63 9.65
C LYS A 118 4.43 4.28 10.61
N ASP A 119 3.70 5.28 10.13
CA ASP A 119 2.83 6.12 10.96
C ASP A 119 1.39 5.58 11.02
N PHE A 120 1.15 4.37 10.50
CA PHE A 120 -0.18 3.79 10.41
C PHE A 120 -0.34 2.58 11.33
N GLN A 121 -1.50 2.51 11.98
CA GLN A 121 -1.95 1.35 12.76
C GLN A 121 -3.28 0.88 12.19
N ASN A 122 -3.30 -0.33 11.65
CA ASN A 122 -4.50 -0.94 11.10
C ASN A 122 -4.33 -2.46 11.04
N CYS A 123 -5.33 -3.16 10.51
CA CYS A 123 -5.30 -4.60 10.26
C CYS A 123 -4.71 -4.91 8.87
N HIS A 124 -5.13 -4.12 7.88
CA HIS A 124 -4.79 -4.33 6.48
C HIS A 124 -4.34 -3.04 5.80
N ALA A 125 -3.62 -3.20 4.69
CA ALA A 125 -3.47 -2.18 3.67
C ALA A 125 -3.38 -2.82 2.29
N ILE A 126 -3.70 -2.06 1.25
CA ILE A 126 -3.35 -2.37 -0.13
C ILE A 126 -2.27 -1.40 -0.58
N ILE A 127 -1.17 -1.92 -1.13
CA ILE A 127 -0.06 -1.15 -1.67
C ILE A 127 0.11 -1.54 -3.12
N ALA A 128 0.32 -0.56 -4.01
CA ALA A 128 0.72 -0.83 -5.38
C ALA A 128 1.96 -0.01 -5.74
N ILE A 129 2.89 -0.63 -6.46
CA ILE A 129 4.16 -0.04 -6.87
C ILE A 129 4.37 -0.35 -8.35
N ASN A 130 4.67 0.65 -9.18
CA ASN A 130 5.01 0.42 -10.59
C ASN A 130 6.53 0.27 -10.79
N LYS A 131 6.96 -0.28 -11.93
CA LYS A 131 8.39 -0.49 -12.26
C LYS A 131 9.27 0.76 -12.16
N LYS A 132 8.70 1.97 -12.24
CA LYS A 132 9.40 3.26 -12.11
C LYS A 132 9.57 3.70 -10.64
N GLY A 133 8.99 2.96 -9.70
CA GLY A 133 9.04 3.22 -8.27
C GLY A 133 7.95 4.14 -7.74
N TYR A 134 7.01 4.60 -8.57
CA TYR A 134 5.83 5.28 -8.05
C TYR A 134 4.96 4.30 -7.28
N PHE A 135 4.44 4.74 -6.15
CA PHE A 135 3.57 3.92 -5.35
C PHE A 135 2.36 4.68 -4.83
N GLU A 136 1.29 3.92 -4.60
CA GLU A 136 0.02 4.36 -4.04
C GLU A 136 -0.41 3.30 -3.02
N PHE A 137 -1.07 3.72 -1.96
CA PHE A 137 -1.57 2.79 -0.95
C PHE A 137 -2.86 3.28 -0.32
N LYS A 138 -3.61 2.35 0.26
CA LYS A 138 -4.73 2.63 1.14
C LYS A 138 -4.61 1.77 2.38
N VAL A 139 -4.70 2.40 3.54
CA VAL A 139 -4.70 1.72 4.85
C VAL A 139 -6.14 1.43 5.25
N GLY A 140 -6.33 0.28 5.90
CA GLY A 140 -7.62 -0.25 6.31
C GLY A 140 -8.32 -1.06 5.24
N GLU A 141 -9.59 -1.35 5.52
CA GLU A 141 -10.45 -2.06 4.59
C GLU A 141 -10.52 -1.35 3.24
N TYR A 142 -10.44 -2.15 2.17
CA TYR A 142 -10.46 -1.66 0.81
C TYR A 142 -11.44 -2.46 -0.04
N SER A 143 -11.86 -1.86 -1.15
CA SER A 143 -12.83 -2.42 -2.08
C SER A 143 -12.21 -2.63 -3.46
N GLU A 144 -12.88 -3.39 -4.33
CA GLU A 144 -12.52 -3.51 -5.75
C GLU A 144 -12.29 -2.13 -6.41
N LYS A 145 -13.14 -1.15 -6.09
CA LYS A 145 -13.03 0.22 -6.61
C LYS A 145 -11.74 0.90 -6.16
N ASP A 146 -11.32 0.71 -4.91
CA ASP A 146 -10.08 1.29 -4.40
C ASP A 146 -8.88 0.73 -5.15
N VAL A 147 -8.83 -0.60 -5.32
CA VAL A 147 -7.76 -1.28 -6.04
C VAL A 147 -7.70 -0.80 -7.50
N LYS A 148 -8.83 -0.78 -8.21
CA LYS A 148 -8.90 -0.27 -9.60
C LYS A 148 -8.42 1.17 -9.70
N THR A 149 -8.78 2.01 -8.73
CA THR A 149 -8.36 3.42 -8.68
C THR A 149 -6.85 3.53 -8.54
N ILE A 150 -6.25 2.79 -7.60
CA ILE A 150 -4.81 2.76 -7.34
C ILE A 150 -4.06 2.30 -8.60
N ILE A 151 -4.45 1.17 -9.20
CA ILE A 151 -3.82 0.63 -10.42
C ILE A 151 -3.91 1.64 -11.57
N THR A 152 -5.09 2.25 -11.77
CA THR A 152 -5.31 3.20 -12.87
C THR A 152 -4.45 4.45 -12.73
N LYS A 153 -4.23 4.94 -11.51
CA LYS A 153 -3.31 6.06 -11.26
C LYS A 153 -1.88 5.70 -11.65
N LEU A 154 -1.39 4.54 -11.20
CA LEU A 154 -0.02 4.11 -11.44
C LEU A 154 0.27 3.78 -12.91
N LYS A 155 -0.72 3.28 -13.67
CA LYS A 155 -0.59 3.04 -15.13
C LYS A 155 -0.43 4.33 -15.95
N LYS A 156 -0.78 5.50 -15.39
CA LYS A 156 -0.63 6.81 -16.07
C LYS A 156 0.72 7.48 -15.84
N LEU A 157 1.56 6.93 -14.95
CA LEU A 157 2.85 7.49 -14.55
C LEU A 157 4.02 6.76 -15.22
#